data_AF-A0A094BKN6-F1
#
_entry.id   AF-A0A094BKN6-F1
#
_cell.length_a   1.000
_cell.length_b   1.000
_cell.length_c   1.000
_cell.angle_alpha   90.00
_cell.angle_beta   90.00
_cell.angle_gamma   90.00
#
_symmetry.space_group_name_H-M   'P 1'
#
loop_
_entity.id
_entity.type
_entity.pdbx_description
1 polymer ?
#
loop_
_entity_poly.entity_id
_entity_poly.type
_entity_poly.pdbx_seq_one_letter_code
_entity_poly.pdbx_strand_id
1 'polypeptide(L)'
;MQFTFLAIALATLLGSAAAAPNSDVANGNLEVLPRFTHDGLPIIDMRGNQNLDKRANCQNSPGVANGACVKYFRTDGKCGGSGASVSYKPTCAGNCYVDNFQSISVAGDGTYGTNCEIYSDNHCGDKTGETGNHVIGAAKCLASKGSSMRCYYRC
;
A
#
# COMPACT_ATOMS: atom_id res chain seq x y z
N MET A 1 62.67 -30.06 -3.90
CA MET A 1 61.64 -30.52 -2.93
C MET A 1 61.23 -29.33 -2.09
N GLN A 2 59.97 -29.32 -1.66
CA GLN A 2 59.31 -28.34 -0.77
C GLN A 2 58.48 -27.26 -1.47
N PHE A 3 57.20 -27.60 -1.60
CA PHE A 3 56.05 -26.75 -1.90
C PHE A 3 55.71 -25.89 -0.68
N THR A 4 55.34 -24.63 -0.89
CA THR A 4 54.51 -23.90 0.07
C THR A 4 53.41 -23.18 -0.69
N PHE A 5 52.20 -23.74 -0.60
CA PHE A 5 50.95 -23.14 -1.03
C PHE A 5 50.59 -22.02 -0.04
N LEU A 6 50.35 -20.80 -0.51
CA LEU A 6 49.71 -19.76 0.28
C LEU A 6 48.29 -19.56 -0.26
N ALA A 7 47.32 -20.12 0.48
CA ALA A 7 45.90 -19.96 0.22
C ALA A 7 45.47 -18.54 0.60
N ILE A 8 44.99 -17.76 -0.38
CA ILE A 8 44.32 -16.49 -0.14
C ILE A 8 42.87 -16.81 0.21
N ALA A 9 42.52 -16.67 1.49
CA ALA A 9 41.17 -16.82 1.98
C ALA A 9 40.28 -15.71 1.39
N LEU A 10 39.32 -16.11 0.55
CA LEU A 10 38.29 -15.25 0.01
C LEU A 10 37.27 -14.95 1.12
N ALA A 11 37.43 -13.82 1.80
CA ALA A 11 36.44 -13.31 2.74
C ALA A 11 35.20 -12.85 1.95
N THR A 12 34.20 -13.73 1.86
CA THR A 12 32.87 -13.38 1.37
C THR A 12 32.18 -12.53 2.43
N LEU A 13 32.18 -11.21 2.23
CA LEU A 13 31.30 -10.29 2.93
C LEU A 13 29.86 -10.63 2.55
N LEU A 14 29.22 -11.50 3.34
CA LEU A 14 27.76 -11.57 3.44
C LEU A 14 27.28 -10.25 4.05
N GLY A 15 27.21 -9.21 3.22
CA GLY A 15 26.41 -8.03 3.52
C GLY A 15 24.96 -8.47 3.65
N SER A 16 24.50 -8.68 4.88
CA SER A 16 23.08 -8.78 5.16
C SER A 16 22.44 -7.51 4.63
N ALA A 17 21.65 -7.61 3.57
CA ALA A 17 20.81 -6.53 3.11
C ALA A 17 19.74 -6.28 4.19
N ALA A 18 20.12 -5.56 5.24
CA ALA A 18 19.16 -4.87 6.08
C ALA A 18 18.49 -3.85 5.17
N ALA A 19 17.22 -4.11 4.84
CA ALA A 19 16.39 -3.17 4.10
C ALA A 19 16.49 -1.81 4.80
N ALA A 20 17.05 -0.83 4.10
CA ALA A 20 17.18 0.52 4.62
C ALA A 20 15.80 1.00 5.10
N PRO A 21 15.69 1.63 6.28
CA PRO A 21 14.42 2.22 6.70
C PRO A 21 14.00 3.26 5.66
N ASN A 22 12.70 3.30 5.36
CA ASN A 22 12.09 4.31 4.49
C ASN A 22 12.54 5.70 4.97
N SER A 23 12.99 6.61 4.09
CA SER A 23 13.58 7.90 4.53
C SER A 23 12.62 8.80 5.32
N ASP A 24 11.33 8.50 5.34
CA ASP A 24 10.34 9.16 6.21
C ASP A 24 10.49 8.76 7.70
N VAL A 25 11.03 7.57 7.98
CA VAL A 25 11.43 7.11 9.33
C VAL A 25 12.62 7.92 9.86
N ALA A 26 13.49 8.40 8.97
CA ALA A 26 14.67 9.19 9.34
C ALA A 26 14.31 10.58 9.92
N ASN A 27 13.05 11.03 9.77
CA ASN A 27 12.55 12.29 10.35
C ASN A 27 11.88 12.10 11.73
N GLY A 28 12.19 11.00 12.44
CA GLY A 28 12.00 10.84 13.89
C GLY A 28 10.58 10.69 14.43
N ASN A 29 9.54 11.00 13.65
CA ASN A 29 8.16 11.10 14.14
C ASN A 29 7.21 10.03 13.58
N LEU A 30 7.73 9.02 12.86
CA LEU A 30 6.91 7.99 12.22
C LEU A 30 7.35 6.60 12.68
N GLU A 31 6.40 5.83 13.22
CA GLU A 31 6.64 4.46 13.68
C GLU A 31 7.22 3.58 12.55
N VAL A 32 8.29 2.85 12.87
CA VAL A 32 8.89 1.86 11.97
C VAL A 32 7.94 0.68 11.84
N LEU A 33 7.38 0.49 10.66
CA LEU A 33 6.47 -0.63 10.42
C LEU A 33 7.25 -1.92 10.16
N PRO A 34 6.75 -3.08 10.63
CA PRO A 34 7.30 -4.36 10.25
C PRO A 34 7.10 -4.61 8.75
N ARG A 35 7.86 -5.54 8.19
CA ARG A 35 7.79 -5.87 6.75
C ARG A 35 6.51 -6.63 6.38
N PHE A 36 5.90 -7.32 7.34
CA PHE A 36 4.74 -8.17 7.15
C PHE A 36 3.73 -7.97 8.29
N THR A 37 2.46 -8.19 7.97
CA THR A 37 1.35 -8.28 8.93
C THR A 37 1.43 -9.59 9.72
N HIS A 38 0.62 -9.72 10.78
CA HIS A 38 0.49 -10.98 11.52
C HIS A 38 0.04 -12.16 10.61
N ASP A 39 -0.75 -11.86 9.58
CA ASP A 39 -1.22 -12.82 8.58
C ASP A 39 -0.16 -13.17 7.51
N GLY A 40 1.06 -12.62 7.62
CA GLY A 40 2.15 -12.85 6.66
C GLY A 40 2.04 -12.05 5.35
N LEU A 41 1.05 -11.15 5.22
CA LEU A 41 0.91 -10.27 4.06
C LEU A 41 1.91 -9.12 4.13
N PRO A 42 2.49 -8.68 3.00
CA PRO A 42 3.46 -7.58 3.01
C PRO A 42 2.78 -6.27 3.38
N ILE A 43 3.50 -5.47 4.18
CA ILE A 43 3.11 -4.12 4.53
C ILE A 43 3.75 -3.16 3.53
N ILE A 44 2.92 -2.41 2.84
CA ILE A 44 3.29 -1.39 1.87
C ILE A 44 3.08 -0.04 2.54
N ASP A 45 4.16 0.51 3.08
CA ASP A 45 4.15 1.87 3.60
C ASP A 45 3.94 2.87 2.45
N MET A 46 2.84 3.63 2.51
CA MET A 46 2.46 4.68 1.56
C MET A 46 2.56 6.08 2.21
N ARG A 47 2.96 6.13 3.48
CA ARG A 47 3.23 7.37 4.22
C ARG A 47 4.45 8.06 3.59
N GLY A 48 4.47 9.39 3.66
CA GLY A 48 5.57 10.18 3.15
C GLY A 48 5.69 10.27 1.62
N ASN A 49 6.68 11.03 1.16
CA ASN A 49 6.88 11.37 -0.26
C ASN A 49 7.85 10.42 -0.99
N GLN A 50 8.48 9.48 -0.29
CA GLN A 50 9.44 8.54 -0.88
C GLN A 50 8.76 7.30 -1.49
N ASN A 51 7.46 7.14 -1.25
CA ASN A 51 6.67 5.99 -1.71
C ASN A 51 5.84 6.33 -2.97
N LEU A 52 6.24 7.34 -3.75
CA LEU A 52 5.53 7.74 -4.98
C LEU A 52 5.48 6.61 -6.01
N ASP A 53 6.51 5.77 -6.08
CA ASP A 53 6.58 4.63 -7.01
C ASP A 53 5.54 3.55 -6.73
N LYS A 54 5.00 3.50 -5.51
CA LYS A 54 3.92 2.58 -5.12
C LYS A 54 2.54 3.15 -5.43
N ARG A 55 2.46 4.44 -5.80
CA ARG A 55 1.22 5.11 -6.19
C ARG A 55 0.96 4.85 -7.67
N ALA A 56 -0.30 4.64 -8.02
CA ALA A 56 -0.70 4.45 -9.41
C ALA A 56 -1.38 5.71 -9.94
N ASN A 57 -1.06 6.07 -11.17
CA ASN A 57 -1.80 7.09 -11.90
C ASN A 57 -3.11 6.49 -12.44
N CYS A 58 -4.18 6.62 -11.67
CA CYS A 58 -5.50 6.14 -12.06
C CYS A 58 -6.23 7.15 -12.95
N GLN A 59 -5.79 7.22 -14.21
CA GLN A 59 -6.35 8.14 -15.22
C GLN A 59 -7.59 7.58 -15.93
N ASN A 60 -7.78 6.26 -15.89
CA ASN A 60 -8.92 5.63 -16.53
C ASN A 60 -10.21 5.94 -15.76
N SER A 61 -11.30 6.14 -16.49
CA SER A 61 -12.62 6.36 -15.90
C SER A 61 -13.03 5.15 -15.05
N PRO A 62 -13.78 5.36 -13.94
CA PRO A 62 -14.40 4.25 -13.21
C PRO A 62 -15.32 3.44 -14.13
N GLY A 63 -15.29 2.11 -14.03
CA GLY A 63 -16.20 1.24 -14.79
C GLY A 63 -15.82 0.97 -16.25
N VAL A 64 -14.63 1.38 -16.70
CA VAL A 64 -14.04 0.94 -17.98
C VAL A 64 -12.86 0.00 -17.76
N ALA A 65 -12.53 -0.81 -18.76
CA ALA A 65 -11.44 -1.79 -18.69
C ALA A 65 -10.13 -1.12 -18.21
N ASN A 66 -9.46 -1.73 -17.23
CA ASN A 66 -8.31 -1.17 -16.50
C ASN A 66 -8.60 0.10 -15.68
N GLY A 67 -9.87 0.38 -15.39
CA GLY A 67 -10.35 1.48 -14.54
C GLY A 67 -10.28 1.21 -13.04
N ALA A 68 -9.89 -0.01 -12.64
CA ALA A 68 -9.74 -0.37 -11.23
C ALA A 68 -8.73 0.54 -10.54
N CYS A 69 -9.20 1.23 -9.51
CA CYS A 69 -8.39 2.16 -8.75
C CYS A 69 -8.92 2.37 -7.35
N VAL A 70 -8.00 2.57 -6.42
CA VAL A 70 -8.29 3.04 -5.07
C VAL A 70 -7.65 4.40 -4.90
N LYS A 71 -8.43 5.39 -4.47
CA LYS A 71 -7.96 6.73 -4.13
C LYS A 71 -8.35 7.04 -2.70
N TYR A 72 -7.42 7.46 -1.87
CA TYR A 72 -7.73 7.91 -0.51
C TYR A 72 -7.29 9.35 -0.29
N PHE A 73 -7.96 10.02 0.65
CA PHE A 73 -7.81 11.43 0.92
C PHE A 73 -7.48 11.64 2.39
N ARG A 74 -6.45 12.44 2.67
CA ARG A 74 -5.93 12.64 4.03
C ARG A 74 -6.68 13.71 4.82
N THR A 75 -7.34 14.65 4.15
CA THR A 75 -7.75 15.92 4.79
C THR A 75 -9.26 16.15 4.88
N ASP A 76 -10.06 15.70 3.90
CA ASP A 76 -11.37 16.34 3.69
C ASP A 76 -12.57 15.46 4.07
N GLY A 77 -12.36 14.18 4.38
CA GLY A 77 -13.43 13.20 4.62
C GLY A 77 -14.41 13.04 3.44
N LYS A 78 -14.10 13.65 2.29
CA LYS A 78 -14.92 13.70 1.08
C LYS A 78 -14.10 13.19 -0.09
N CYS A 79 -14.66 12.26 -0.86
CA CYS A 79 -14.00 11.68 -2.03
C CYS A 79 -14.08 12.57 -3.27
N GLY A 80 -13.48 13.75 -3.19
CA GLY A 80 -13.54 14.73 -4.28
C GLY A 80 -13.13 16.14 -3.89
N GLY A 81 -12.59 16.34 -2.68
CA GLY A 81 -11.97 17.61 -2.32
C GLY A 81 -10.69 17.85 -3.12
N SER A 82 -10.31 19.12 -3.28
CA SER A 82 -9.04 19.55 -3.89
C SER A 82 -7.80 19.13 -3.08
N GLY A 83 -7.97 18.37 -2.00
CA GLY A 83 -6.89 17.82 -1.19
C GLY A 83 -6.02 16.83 -1.96
N ALA A 84 -4.77 16.69 -1.51
CA ALA A 84 -3.84 15.72 -2.06
C ALA A 84 -4.39 14.29 -1.90
N SER A 85 -4.88 13.73 -2.99
CA SER A 85 -5.31 12.33 -3.03
C SER A 85 -4.12 11.44 -3.38
N VAL A 86 -4.07 10.28 -2.75
CA VAL A 86 -3.12 9.24 -3.09
C VAL A 86 -3.88 8.11 -3.74
N SER A 87 -3.39 7.68 -4.90
CA SER A 87 -4.04 6.66 -5.71
C SER A 87 -3.13 5.45 -5.85
N TYR A 88 -3.68 4.25 -5.86
CA TYR A 88 -2.94 3.02 -6.18
C TYR A 88 -3.86 1.99 -6.83
N LYS A 89 -3.24 1.01 -7.50
CA LYS A 89 -3.97 -0.11 -8.11
C LYS A 89 -4.05 -1.25 -7.10
N PRO A 90 -5.26 -1.69 -6.74
CA PRO A 90 -5.45 -2.86 -5.90
C PRO A 90 -4.98 -4.13 -6.63
N THR A 91 -4.59 -5.14 -5.86
CA THR A 91 -4.16 -6.44 -6.39
C THR A 91 -4.96 -7.55 -5.72
N CYS A 92 -4.94 -8.76 -6.28
CA CYS A 92 -5.64 -9.86 -5.63
C CYS A 92 -4.94 -10.39 -4.35
N ALA A 93 -3.68 -9.99 -4.12
CA ALA A 93 -2.92 -10.40 -2.95
C ALA A 93 -3.43 -9.78 -1.63
N GLY A 94 -4.20 -8.68 -1.69
CA GLY A 94 -4.73 -8.04 -0.48
C GLY A 94 -3.67 -7.44 0.44
N ASN A 95 -2.56 -6.97 -0.12
CA ASN A 95 -1.46 -6.37 0.64
C ASN A 95 -1.96 -5.26 1.58
N CYS A 96 -1.28 -5.07 2.71
CA CYS A 96 -1.64 -4.05 3.68
C CYS A 96 -1.01 -2.71 3.29
N TYR A 97 -1.82 -1.74 2.87
CA TYR A 97 -1.36 -0.40 2.53
C TYR A 97 -1.54 0.51 3.73
N VAL A 98 -0.45 1.14 4.17
CA VAL A 98 -0.45 1.95 5.39
C VAL A 98 -0.33 3.42 5.04
N ASP A 99 -1.34 4.18 5.43
CA ASP A 99 -1.37 5.64 5.40
C ASP A 99 -2.54 6.17 6.22
N ASN A 100 -2.44 7.39 6.73
CA ASN A 100 -3.55 8.03 7.42
C ASN A 100 -4.52 8.65 6.40
N PHE A 101 -5.79 8.25 6.44
CA PHE A 101 -6.83 8.77 5.56
C PHE A 101 -8.13 9.03 6.30
N GLN A 102 -8.92 9.94 5.75
CA GLN A 102 -10.24 10.34 6.25
C GLN A 102 -11.38 9.84 5.35
N SER A 103 -11.06 9.50 4.10
CA SER A 103 -12.01 8.92 3.16
C SER A 103 -11.31 8.15 2.05
N ILE A 104 -11.99 7.17 1.48
CA ILE A 104 -11.51 6.31 0.40
C ILE A 104 -12.55 6.27 -0.74
N SER A 105 -12.07 6.25 -1.96
CA SER A 105 -12.83 6.14 -3.19
C SER A 105 -12.35 4.92 -3.96
N VAL A 106 -13.28 4.05 -4.31
CA VAL A 106 -12.99 2.76 -4.93
C VAL A 106 -13.70 2.65 -6.26
N ALA A 107 -12.95 2.35 -7.31
CA ALA A 107 -13.43 2.12 -8.66
C ALA A 107 -13.13 0.68 -9.09
N GLY A 108 -14.11 0.04 -9.73
CA GLY A 108 -13.93 -1.20 -10.49
C GLY A 108 -13.58 -0.91 -11.95
N ASP A 109 -13.29 -1.96 -12.72
CA ASP A 109 -12.96 -1.85 -14.15
C ASP A 109 -14.16 -2.16 -15.08
N GLY A 110 -15.37 -2.27 -14.53
CA GLY A 110 -16.58 -2.62 -15.26
C GLY A 110 -16.79 -4.11 -15.47
N THR A 111 -15.76 -4.94 -15.30
CA THR A 111 -15.84 -6.41 -15.41
C THR A 111 -15.67 -7.09 -14.06
N TYR A 112 -14.68 -6.62 -13.30
CA TYR A 112 -14.33 -7.07 -11.97
C TYR A 112 -14.44 -5.90 -10.99
N GLY A 113 -14.85 -6.26 -9.78
CA GLY A 113 -14.98 -5.28 -8.72
C GLY A 113 -13.73 -5.15 -7.89
N THR A 114 -13.66 -3.98 -7.25
CA THR A 114 -12.68 -3.69 -6.22
C THR A 114 -13.40 -3.62 -4.88
N ASN A 115 -12.85 -4.31 -3.87
CA ASN A 115 -13.29 -4.20 -2.48
C ASN A 115 -12.12 -3.74 -1.61
N CYS A 116 -12.36 -2.83 -0.68
CA CYS A 116 -11.36 -2.36 0.27
C CYS A 116 -11.86 -2.52 1.70
N GLU A 117 -11.05 -3.12 2.54
CA GLU A 117 -11.21 -3.19 3.98
C GLU A 117 -10.38 -2.09 4.63
N ILE A 118 -10.95 -1.44 5.63
CA ILE A 118 -10.37 -0.31 6.36
C ILE A 118 -10.05 -0.75 7.77
N TYR A 119 -8.89 -0.34 8.26
CA TYR A 119 -8.39 -0.72 9.57
C TYR A 119 -7.98 0.53 10.37
N SER A 120 -8.15 0.48 11.69
CA SER A 120 -7.74 1.57 12.60
C SER A 120 -6.25 1.57 12.90
N ASP A 121 -5.58 0.42 12.77
CA ASP A 121 -4.17 0.24 13.04
C ASP A 121 -3.32 0.31 11.77
N ASN A 122 -1.99 0.25 11.91
CA ASN A 122 -1.01 0.29 10.82
C ASN A 122 -0.57 -1.10 10.31
N HIS A 123 -1.20 -2.17 10.79
CA HIS A 123 -0.83 -3.56 10.51
C HIS A 123 -1.99 -4.35 9.88
N CYS A 124 -3.08 -3.65 9.54
CA CYS A 124 -4.32 -4.22 9.04
C CYS A 124 -4.84 -5.37 9.92
N GLY A 125 -4.91 -5.15 11.25
CA GLY A 125 -5.42 -6.13 12.22
C GLY A 125 -6.83 -5.82 12.72
N ASP A 126 -7.13 -4.54 12.98
CA ASP A 126 -8.37 -4.07 13.58
C ASP A 126 -9.29 -3.46 12.51
N LYS A 127 -10.10 -4.33 11.86
CA LYS A 127 -11.03 -3.91 10.81
C LYS A 127 -12.12 -3.00 11.39
N THR A 128 -12.28 -1.82 10.79
CA THR A 128 -13.29 -0.83 11.18
C THR A 128 -14.36 -0.61 10.11
N GLY A 129 -14.11 -1.01 8.88
CA GLY A 129 -15.09 -0.89 7.80
C GLY A 129 -14.67 -1.55 6.50
N GLU A 130 -15.56 -1.48 5.52
CA GLU A 130 -15.29 -1.95 4.16
C GLU A 130 -16.11 -1.18 3.13
N THR A 131 -15.60 -1.07 1.92
CA THR A 131 -16.28 -0.38 0.81
C THR A 131 -17.31 -1.26 0.13
N GLY A 132 -17.20 -2.58 0.25
CA GLY A 132 -17.96 -3.55 -0.54
C GLY A 132 -17.45 -3.66 -1.98
N ASN A 133 -17.81 -4.76 -2.64
CA ASN A 133 -17.36 -5.07 -4.00
C ASN A 133 -18.00 -4.14 -5.04
N HIS A 134 -17.23 -3.18 -5.55
CA HIS A 134 -17.72 -2.20 -6.52
C HIS A 134 -17.18 -2.49 -7.93
N VAL A 135 -18.08 -2.92 -8.83
CA VAL A 135 -17.76 -3.43 -10.18
C VAL A 135 -17.98 -2.37 -11.27
N ILE A 136 -19.15 -1.74 -11.29
CA ILE A 136 -19.63 -0.87 -12.37
C ILE A 136 -20.14 0.46 -11.82
N GLY A 137 -19.99 1.52 -12.60
CA GLY A 137 -20.51 2.86 -12.30
C GLY A 137 -19.43 3.84 -11.83
N ALA A 138 -19.89 5.00 -11.32
CA ALA A 138 -19.01 6.00 -10.73
C ALA A 138 -18.35 5.46 -9.46
N ALA A 139 -17.11 5.86 -9.20
CA ALA A 139 -16.34 5.40 -8.05
C ALA A 139 -17.12 5.55 -6.74
N LYS A 140 -17.13 4.48 -5.93
CA LYS A 140 -17.81 4.46 -4.64
C LYS A 140 -16.97 5.20 -3.60
N CYS A 141 -17.52 6.26 -3.06
CA CYS A 141 -16.94 6.99 -1.94
C CYS A 141 -17.37 6.39 -0.60
N LEU A 142 -16.41 6.21 0.30
CA LEU A 142 -16.64 5.92 1.70
C LEU A 142 -15.89 6.94 2.57
N ALA A 143 -16.65 7.75 3.29
CA ALA A 143 -16.14 8.70 4.28
C ALA A 143 -15.83 7.97 5.59
N SER A 144 -14.73 7.21 5.61
CA SER A 144 -14.27 6.49 6.79
C SER A 144 -12.80 6.79 7.05
N LYS A 145 -12.51 7.09 8.32
CA LYS A 145 -11.14 7.24 8.82
C LYS A 145 -10.48 5.88 8.93
N GLY A 146 -9.20 5.81 8.56
CA GLY A 146 -8.36 4.63 8.77
C GLY A 146 -6.88 4.98 8.76
N SER A 147 -6.08 4.06 9.29
CA SER A 147 -4.61 4.17 9.32
C SER A 147 -3.96 3.14 8.38
N SER A 148 -4.71 2.11 7.99
CA SER A 148 -4.32 1.18 6.93
C SER A 148 -5.55 0.60 6.21
N MET A 149 -5.30 0.00 5.05
CA MET A 149 -6.34 -0.59 4.22
C MET A 149 -5.82 -1.79 3.42
N ARG A 150 -6.67 -2.80 3.23
CA ARG A 150 -6.42 -3.92 2.32
C ARG A 150 -7.41 -3.82 1.17
N CYS A 151 -6.93 -3.79 -0.06
CA CYS A 151 -7.80 -3.72 -1.22
C CYS A 151 -7.57 -4.89 -2.16
N TYR A 152 -8.69 -5.51 -2.53
CA TYR A 152 -8.79 -6.69 -3.34
C TYR A 152 -9.40 -6.32 -4.69
N TYR A 153 -8.82 -6.85 -5.75
CA TYR A 153 -9.34 -6.70 -7.10
C TYR A 153 -9.21 -8.03 -7.83
N ARG A 154 -10.32 -8.47 -8.44
CA ARG A 154 -10.43 -9.75 -9.15
C ARG A 154 -10.13 -10.96 -8.23
N CYS A 155 -10.60 -10.85 -6.99
CA CYS A 155 -10.86 -11.93 -6.05
C CYS A 155 -12.36 -11.90 -5.73
#